data_AF-A0A950Z243-F1
#
_entry.id   AF-A0A950Z243-F1
#
_cell.length_a   1.000
_cell.length_b   1.000
_cell.length_c   1.000
_cell.angle_alpha   90.00
_cell.angle_beta   90.00
_cell.angle_gamma   90.00
#
_symmetry.space_group_name_H-M   'P 1'
#
loop_
_entity.id
_entity.type
_entity.pdbx_description
1 polymer ?
#
loop_
_entity_poly.entity_id
_entity_poly.type
_entity_poly.pdbx_seq_one_letter_code
_entity_poly.pdbx_strand_id
1 'polypeptide(L)'
;MIPDDIDRILLNEDDIVPSSGFVESVMDAIREEAKIPQPIPFPWKRAMIGIALMAALLIPAMQFAIRLSVDAESTRSLSTLSQDLFAAVTDAWRAGAGWVTLALFISLGSLAVTKRLISR
;
A
#
# COMPACT_ATOMS: atom_id res chain seq x y z
N MET A 1 -21.44 23.03 3.04
CA MET A 1 -20.70 23.69 4.13
C MET A 1 -19.86 24.76 3.47
N ILE A 2 -20.24 26.02 3.64
CA ILE A 2 -19.60 27.16 2.98
C ILE A 2 -18.42 27.57 3.87
N PRO A 3 -17.26 27.97 3.34
CA PRO A 3 -16.10 28.38 4.15
C PRO A 3 -16.44 29.37 5.28
N ASP A 4 -17.38 30.27 5.00
CA ASP A 4 -17.85 31.32 5.92
C ASP A 4 -18.55 30.78 7.18
N ASP A 5 -19.11 29.56 7.12
CA ASP A 5 -19.75 28.93 8.28
C ASP A 5 -18.69 28.50 9.32
N ILE A 6 -17.49 28.11 8.88
CA ILE A 6 -16.38 27.70 9.75
C ILE A 6 -15.83 28.92 10.50
N ASP A 7 -15.56 30.02 9.79
CA ASP A 7 -15.05 31.26 10.39
C ASP A 7 -16.02 31.81 11.45
N ARG A 8 -17.32 31.71 11.21
CA ARG A 8 -18.36 32.15 12.17
C ARG A 8 -18.40 31.30 13.44
N ILE A 9 -18.08 30.01 13.35
CA ILE A 9 -18.03 29.11 14.51
C ILE A 9 -16.76 29.38 15.33
N LEU A 10 -15.61 29.57 14.66
CA LEU A 10 -14.33 29.89 15.31
C LEU A 10 -14.33 31.27 15.97
N LEU A 11 -15.06 32.25 15.42
CA LEU A 11 -15.19 33.60 16.00
C LEU A 11 -16.02 33.64 17.28
N ASN A 12 -16.81 32.59 17.57
CA ASN A 12 -17.76 32.55 18.67
C ASN A 12 -17.33 31.59 19.79
N GLU A 13 -16.13 31.00 19.67
CA GLU A 13 -15.48 30.27 20.75
C GLU A 13 -14.80 31.28 21.68
N ASP A 14 -15.08 31.17 22.97
CA ASP A 14 -14.40 31.97 23.99
C ASP A 14 -12.89 31.82 23.83
N ASP A 15 -12.17 32.94 23.76
CA ASP A 15 -10.71 32.95 23.62
C ASP A 15 -10.12 32.25 24.85
N ILE A 16 -9.73 30.98 24.70
CA ILE A 16 -9.15 30.17 25.76
C ILE A 16 -7.75 30.70 26.01
N VAL A 17 -7.64 31.75 26.83
CA VAL A 17 -6.36 32.32 27.21
C VAL A 17 -5.65 31.30 28.11
N PRO A 18 -4.51 30.74 27.67
CA PRO A 18 -3.76 29.81 28.50
C PRO A 18 -3.27 30.51 29.77
N SER A 19 -3.07 29.75 30.85
CA SER A 19 -2.48 30.31 32.07
C SER A 19 -1.09 30.87 31.77
N SER A 20 -0.68 31.92 32.48
CA SER A 20 0.56 32.67 32.23
C SER A 20 1.84 31.82 32.23
N GLY A 21 1.81 30.62 32.85
CA GLY A 21 2.93 29.67 32.90
C GLY A 21 2.77 28.44 32.00
N PHE A 22 1.67 28.32 31.25
CA PHE A 22 1.39 27.14 30.42
C PHE A 22 2.46 26.94 29.34
N VAL A 23 2.82 28.01 28.64
CA VAL A 23 3.83 27.94 27.56
C VAL A 23 5.19 27.53 28.12
N GLU A 24 5.57 28.05 29.29
CA GLU A 24 6.83 27.70 29.95
C GLU A 24 6.85 26.22 30.35
N SER A 25 5.79 25.74 31.01
CA SER A 25 5.65 24.33 31.42
C SER A 25 5.65 23.38 30.22
N VAL A 26 4.97 23.72 29.13
CA VAL A 26 4.93 22.91 27.91
C VAL A 26 6.30 22.87 27.24
N MET A 27 6.97 24.01 27.12
CA MET A 27 8.26 24.08 26.45
C MET A 27 9.36 23.36 27.24
N ASP A 28 9.31 23.37 28.57
CA ASP A 28 10.23 22.60 29.40
C ASP A 28 9.98 21.09 29.29
N ALA A 29 8.73 20.63 29.29
CA ALA A 29 8.38 19.23 29.06
C ALA A 29 8.83 18.75 27.66
N ILE A 30 8.61 19.56 26.61
CA ILE A 30 9.08 19.26 25.26
C ILE A 30 10.61 19.17 25.22
N ARG A 31 11.31 20.07 25.90
CA ARG A 31 12.78 20.09 25.95
C ARG A 31 13.34 18.90 26.73
N GLU A 32 12.59 18.37 27.69
CA GLU A 32 12.94 17.14 28.41
C GLU A 32 12.73 15.90 27.53
N GLU A 33 11.58 15.79 26.85
CA GLU A 33 11.29 14.70 25.91
C GLU A 33 12.24 14.70 24.70
N ALA A 34 12.64 15.88 24.21
CA ALA A 34 13.59 16.02 23.11
C ALA A 34 15.03 15.58 23.48
N LYS A 35 15.36 15.48 24.78
CA LYS A 35 16.63 14.90 25.23
C LYS A 35 16.63 13.38 25.16
N ILE A 36 15.45 12.75 25.00
CA ILE A 36 15.35 11.31 24.85
C ILE A 36 15.96 10.93 23.49
N PRO A 37 16.90 9.97 23.44
CA PRO A 37 17.50 9.54 22.19
C PRO A 37 16.43 9.09 21.20
N GLN A 38 16.61 9.48 19.95
CA GLN A 38 15.66 9.28 18.87
C GLN A 38 15.23 7.80 18.78
N PRO A 39 13.93 7.50 18.63
CA PRO A 39 13.45 6.14 18.48
C PRO A 39 14.17 5.41 17.35
N ILE A 40 14.57 4.16 17.61
CA ILE A 40 15.28 3.33 16.63
C ILE A 40 14.42 3.23 15.36
N PRO A 41 14.91 3.66 14.19
CA PRO A 41 14.13 3.57 12.97
C PRO A 41 13.88 2.10 12.64
N PHE A 42 12.64 1.81 12.25
CA PHE A 42 12.24 0.47 11.84
C PHE A 42 13.14 -0.03 10.70
N PRO A 43 13.58 -1.30 10.68
CA PRO A 43 14.60 -1.79 9.75
C PRO A 43 14.01 -2.06 8.35
N TRP A 44 13.49 -1.02 7.70
CA TRP A 44 12.86 -1.06 6.37
C TRP A 44 13.72 -1.76 5.33
N LYS A 45 15.05 -1.57 5.37
CA LYS A 45 15.99 -2.26 4.47
C LYS A 45 15.90 -3.79 4.59
N ARG A 46 15.76 -4.32 5.82
CA ARG A 46 15.62 -5.76 6.06
C ARG A 46 14.23 -6.27 5.70
N ALA A 47 13.20 -5.48 6.01
CA ALA A 47 11.83 -5.80 5.62
C ALA A 47 11.68 -5.90 4.09
N MET A 48 12.30 -4.97 3.34
CA MET A 48 12.30 -5.00 1.88
C MET A 48 12.98 -6.24 1.30
N ILE A 49 14.07 -6.72 1.90
CA ILE A 49 14.73 -7.97 1.48
C ILE A 49 13.77 -9.16 1.65
N GLY A 50 13.07 -9.24 2.80
CA GLY A 50 12.09 -10.29 3.03
C GLY A 50 10.94 -10.26 2.04
N ILE A 51 10.40 -9.08 1.75
CA ILE A 51 9.33 -8.88 0.76
C ILE A 51 9.79 -9.29 -0.64
N ALA A 52 11.00 -8.90 -1.03
CA ALA A 52 11.57 -9.25 -2.33
C ALA A 52 11.76 -10.77 -2.49
N LEU A 53 12.25 -11.45 -1.45
CA LEU A 53 12.40 -12.91 -1.46
C LEU A 53 11.05 -13.63 -1.55
N MET A 54 10.04 -13.16 -0.82
CA MET A 54 8.69 -13.70 -0.89
C MET A 54 8.08 -13.53 -2.29
N ALA A 55 8.22 -12.35 -2.89
CA ALA A 55 7.76 -12.10 -4.25
C ALA A 55 8.51 -12.98 -5.27
N ALA A 56 9.83 -13.11 -5.13
CA ALA A 56 10.67 -13.93 -6.00
C ALA A 56 10.32 -15.42 -5.94
N LEU A 57 9.77 -15.91 -4.83
CA LEU A 57 9.32 -17.30 -4.69
C LEU A 57 7.86 -17.49 -5.15
N LEU A 58 6.97 -16.59 -4.75
CA LEU A 58 5.53 -16.73 -5.00
C LEU A 58 5.16 -16.50 -6.47
N ILE A 59 5.78 -15.52 -7.14
CA ILE A 59 5.49 -15.20 -8.54
C ILE A 59 5.78 -16.39 -9.48
N PRO A 60 6.99 -17.00 -9.49
CA PRO A 60 7.26 -18.14 -10.36
C PRO A 60 6.47 -19.38 -9.95
N ALA A 61 6.25 -19.62 -8.65
CA ALA A 61 5.41 -20.72 -8.20
C ALA A 61 3.97 -20.59 -8.72
N MET A 62 3.41 -19.38 -8.70
CA MET A 62 2.09 -19.09 -9.27
C MET A 62 2.08 -19.29 -10.79
N GLN A 63 3.08 -18.76 -11.52
CA GLN A 63 3.17 -18.94 -12.97
C GLN A 63 3.31 -20.42 -13.36
N PHE A 64 4.10 -21.18 -12.60
CA PHE A 64 4.26 -22.61 -12.81
C PHE A 64 2.93 -23.36 -12.59
N ALA A 65 2.20 -23.03 -11.53
CA ALA A 65 0.89 -23.61 -11.26
C ALA A 65 -0.13 -23.30 -12.37
N ILE A 66 -0.13 -22.08 -12.91
CA ILE A 66 -0.99 -21.69 -14.03
C ILE A 66 -0.60 -22.47 -15.30
N ARG A 67 0.69 -22.53 -15.63
CA ARG A 67 1.17 -23.26 -16.82
C ARG A 67 0.86 -24.74 -16.77
N LEU A 68 0.94 -25.34 -15.58
CA LEU A 68 0.58 -26.75 -15.37
C LEU A 68 -0.92 -27.01 -15.53
N SER A 69 -1.76 -25.97 -15.44
CA SER A 69 -3.22 -26.06 -15.48
C SER A 69 -3.83 -25.68 -16.83
N VAL A 70 -3.04 -25.19 -17.79
CA VAL A 70 -3.52 -24.79 -19.12
C VAL A 70 -3.06 -25.83 -20.14
N ASP A 71 -4.00 -26.60 -20.69
CA ASP A 71 -3.73 -27.54 -21.78
C ASP A 71 -3.24 -26.81 -23.04
N ALA A 72 -2.31 -27.46 -23.74
CA ALA A 72 -1.44 -26.92 -24.79
C ALA A 72 -2.16 -26.29 -26.01
N GLU A 73 -3.47 -26.46 -26.16
CA GLU A 73 -4.26 -25.89 -27.25
C GLU A 73 -4.66 -24.42 -27.05
N SER A 74 -4.70 -23.91 -25.82
CA SER A 74 -5.12 -22.53 -25.52
C SER A 74 -3.98 -21.49 -25.65
N THR A 75 -2.76 -21.96 -25.83
CA THR A 75 -1.51 -21.19 -25.66
C THR A 75 -1.28 -20.12 -26.73
N ARG A 76 -1.90 -20.26 -27.92
CA ARG A 76 -1.70 -19.34 -29.07
C ARG A 76 -2.57 -18.08 -29.03
N SER A 77 -3.75 -18.15 -28.41
CA SER A 77 -4.63 -16.98 -28.26
C SER A 77 -4.32 -16.17 -27.00
N LEU A 78 -3.73 -16.82 -25.99
CA LEU A 78 -3.35 -16.19 -24.73
C LEU A 78 -2.05 -15.40 -24.84
N SER A 79 -1.16 -15.75 -25.78
CA SER A 79 0.12 -15.06 -25.96
C SER A 79 -0.06 -13.62 -26.45
N THR A 80 -0.92 -13.38 -27.43
CA THR A 80 -1.26 -12.03 -27.92
C THR A 80 -1.98 -11.21 -26.86
N LEU A 81 -2.98 -11.77 -26.19
CA LEU A 81 -3.66 -11.12 -25.06
C LEU A 81 -2.70 -10.78 -23.91
N SER A 82 -1.71 -11.64 -23.64
CA SER A 82 -0.72 -11.40 -22.58
C SER A 82 0.24 -10.27 -22.92
N GLN A 83 0.59 -10.07 -24.19
CA GLN A 83 1.45 -8.96 -24.62
C GLN A 83 0.73 -7.62 -24.53
N ASP A 84 -0.54 -7.55 -24.94
CA ASP A 84 -1.34 -6.33 -24.85
C ASP A 84 -1.65 -5.95 -23.39
N LEU A 85 -1.95 -6.94 -22.55
CA LEU A 85 -2.11 -6.72 -21.11
C LEU A 85 -0.81 -6.27 -20.45
N PHE A 86 0.33 -6.83 -20.85
CA PHE A 86 1.62 -6.43 -20.30
C PHE A 86 1.95 -4.98 -20.66
N ALA A 87 1.69 -4.57 -21.90
CA ALA A 87 1.84 -3.19 -22.34
C ALA A 87 0.94 -2.24 -21.51
N ALA A 88 -0.34 -2.58 -21.35
CA ALA A 88 -1.30 -1.81 -20.55
C ALA A 88 -0.90 -1.71 -19.06
N VAL A 89 -0.38 -2.80 -18.49
CA VAL A 89 0.13 -2.83 -17.11
C VAL A 89 1.35 -1.93 -16.97
N THR A 90 2.28 -1.95 -17.92
CA THR A 90 3.46 -1.08 -17.87
C THR A 90 3.11 0.40 -18.02
N ASP A 91 2.12 0.73 -18.83
CA ASP A 91 1.61 2.09 -18.95
C ASP A 91 0.88 2.57 -17.70
N ALA A 92 0.05 1.69 -17.10
CA ALA A 92 -0.58 1.96 -15.81
C ALA A 92 0.46 2.15 -14.69
N TRP A 93 1.58 1.43 -14.76
CA TRP A 93 2.66 1.59 -13.79
C TRP A 93 3.36 2.96 -13.92
N ARG A 94 3.59 3.41 -15.17
CA ARG A 94 4.16 4.73 -15.47
C ARG A 94 3.22 5.88 -15.10
N ALA A 95 1.92 5.66 -15.22
CA ALA A 95 0.88 6.61 -14.80
C ALA A 95 0.69 6.67 -13.27
N GLY A 96 1.47 5.92 -12.49
CA GLY A 96 1.36 5.92 -11.03
C GLY A 96 0.18 5.09 -10.50
N ALA A 97 -0.35 4.15 -11.29
CA ALA A 97 -1.43 3.23 -10.91
C ALA A 97 -0.92 1.79 -10.66
N GLY A 98 0.37 1.61 -10.39
CA GLY A 98 1.00 0.29 -10.14
C GLY A 98 0.40 -0.53 -9.01
N TRP A 99 -0.17 0.15 -8.01
CA TRP A 99 -0.88 -0.51 -6.92
C TRP A 99 -2.13 -1.24 -7.39
N VAL A 100 -2.80 -0.76 -8.45
CA VAL A 100 -4.00 -1.39 -9.02
C VAL A 100 -3.65 -2.71 -9.68
N THR A 101 -2.55 -2.76 -10.43
CA THR A 101 -2.10 -3.98 -11.09
C THR A 101 -1.71 -5.03 -10.05
N LEU A 102 -1.04 -4.61 -8.96
CA LEU A 102 -0.67 -5.48 -7.84
C LEU A 102 -1.91 -6.03 -7.11
N ALA A 103 -2.91 -5.17 -6.82
CA ALA A 103 -4.19 -5.59 -6.23
C ALA A 103 -4.97 -6.55 -7.14
N LEU A 104 -4.89 -6.33 -8.46
CA LEU A 104 -5.55 -7.17 -9.46
C LEU A 104 -4.89 -8.56 -9.54
N PHE A 105 -3.56 -8.63 -9.51
CA PHE A 105 -2.82 -9.89 -9.42
C PHE A 105 -3.11 -10.66 -8.13
N ILE A 106 -3.18 -9.97 -6.98
CA ILE A 106 -3.55 -10.59 -5.69
C ILE A 106 -4.98 -11.14 -5.76
N SER A 107 -5.92 -10.37 -6.31
CA SER A 107 -7.33 -10.78 -6.42
C SER A 107 -7.52 -11.98 -7.35
N LEU A 108 -6.86 -11.97 -8.52
CA LEU A 108 -6.88 -13.11 -9.44
C LEU A 108 -6.22 -14.35 -8.82
N GLY A 109 -5.12 -14.17 -8.10
CA GLY A 109 -4.48 -15.24 -7.36
C GLY A 109 -5.38 -15.87 -6.30
N SER A 110 -6.11 -15.03 -5.55
CA SER A 110 -7.09 -15.48 -4.56
C SER A 110 -8.20 -16.32 -5.20
N LEU A 111 -8.77 -15.85 -6.32
CA LEU A 111 -9.82 -16.58 -7.05
C LEU A 111 -9.33 -17.91 -7.62
N ALA A 112 -8.09 -17.96 -8.13
CA ALA A 112 -7.50 -19.21 -8.63
C ALA A 112 -7.33 -20.25 -7.51
N VAL A 113 -6.91 -19.80 -6.31
CA VAL A 113 -6.80 -20.66 -5.13
C VAL A 113 -8.17 -21.16 -4.67
N THR A 114 -9.17 -20.28 -4.60
CA THR A 114 -10.55 -20.64 -4.24
C THR A 114 -11.15 -21.65 -5.20
N LYS A 115 -10.97 -21.46 -6.52
CA LYS A 115 -11.43 -22.42 -7.53
C LYS A 115 -10.74 -23.77 -7.39
N ARG A 116 -9.44 -23.80 -7.12
CA ARG A 116 -8.69 -25.05 -6.91
C ARG A 116 -9.11 -25.79 -5.63
N LEU A 117 -9.52 -25.07 -4.58
CA LEU A 117 -10.04 -25.64 -3.33
C LEU A 117 -11.45 -26.23 -3.49
N ILE A 118 -12.28 -25.63 -4.35
CA ILE A 118 -13.65 -26.11 -4.63
C ILE A 118 -13.65 -27.26 -5.65
N SER A 119 -12.65 -27.32 -6.52
CA SER A 119 -12.50 -28.38 -7.54
C SER A 119 -11.88 -29.68 -7.00
N ARG A 120 -11.57 -29.76 -5.70
CA ARG A 120 -10.98 -30.92 -5.03
C ARG A 120 -11.98 -31.55 -4.08
#